data_AF-A0A966FA35-F1
#
_entry.id   AF-A0A966FA35-F1
#
_cell.length_a   1.000
_cell.length_b   1.000
_cell.length_c   1.000
_cell.angle_alpha   90.00
_cell.angle_beta   90.00
_cell.angle_gamma   90.00
#
_symmetry.space_group_name_H-M   'P 1'
#
loop_
_entity.id
_entity.type
_entity.pdbx_description
1 polymer ?
#
loop_
_entity_poly.entity_id
_entity_poly.type
_entity_poly.pdbx_seq_one_letter_code
_entity_poly.pdbx_strand_id
1 'polypeptide(L)'
;MHLDRSDPNLSETPERVAKMYLEMFHGLREGAEPKVTTFPNEENYQAMVMERDIPFYSMCAHHIVPFYGHAHIAYIPKRRIVGLSKLPRILEFYAKRPQLQERLTEQVADYLQNSLAPLGAMVVIEARHLCVEMRGVKKPGALTVTSAIRGCFKDRQVRSEFLGFLGRTKEW
;
A
#
# COMPACT_ATOMS: atom_id res chain seq x y z
N MET A 1 10.62 24.47 -21.55
CA MET A 1 11.66 23.98 -20.61
C MET A 1 13.08 24.28 -21.08
N HIS A 2 13.31 24.69 -22.35
CA HIS A 2 14.65 25.07 -22.86
C HIS A 2 15.76 24.03 -22.58
N LEU A 3 15.39 22.75 -22.58
CA LEU A 3 16.34 21.64 -22.41
C LEU A 3 17.01 21.35 -23.76
N ASP A 4 18.33 21.18 -23.76
CA ASP A 4 19.08 20.76 -24.94
C ASP A 4 18.73 19.30 -25.28
N ARG A 5 18.11 19.10 -26.45
CA ARG A 5 17.71 17.76 -26.91
C ARG A 5 18.88 16.97 -27.50
N SER A 6 19.99 17.64 -27.80
CA SER A 6 21.21 17.02 -28.28
C SER A 6 22.13 16.56 -27.16
N ASP A 7 21.90 17.00 -25.91
CA ASP A 7 22.61 16.50 -24.74
C ASP A 7 22.42 14.98 -24.64
N PRO A 8 23.50 14.18 -24.70
CA PRO A 8 23.41 12.72 -24.65
C PRO A 8 22.79 12.19 -23.35
N ASN A 9 22.76 12.98 -22.27
CA ASN A 9 22.10 12.62 -21.02
C ASN A 9 20.58 12.81 -21.09
N LEU A 10 20.08 13.69 -21.98
CA LEU A 10 18.67 14.04 -22.10
C LEU A 10 17.98 13.48 -23.35
N SER A 11 18.74 13.18 -24.40
CA SER A 11 18.25 12.74 -25.71
C SER A 11 17.24 11.57 -25.64
N GLU A 12 17.51 10.58 -24.78
CA GLU A 12 16.66 9.41 -24.56
C GLU A 12 15.68 9.54 -23.37
N THR A 13 15.71 10.66 -22.64
CA THR A 13 14.82 10.87 -21.48
C THR A 13 13.34 10.71 -21.82
N PRO A 14 12.81 11.17 -22.98
CA PRO A 14 11.41 10.95 -23.32
C PRO A 14 11.01 9.45 -23.32
N GLU A 15 11.85 8.58 -23.87
CA GLU A 15 11.58 7.14 -23.90
C GLU A 15 11.67 6.52 -22.50
N ARG A 16 12.69 6.89 -21.71
CA ARG A 16 12.83 6.41 -20.33
C ARG A 16 11.65 6.84 -19.46
N VAL A 17 11.15 8.08 -19.61
CA VAL A 17 9.97 8.57 -18.89
C VAL A 17 8.71 7.80 -19.31
N ALA A 18 8.54 7.50 -20.60
CA ALA A 18 7.42 6.68 -21.06
C ALA A 18 7.46 5.26 -20.47
N LYS A 19 8.63 4.60 -20.51
CA LYS A 19 8.83 3.27 -19.89
C LYS A 19 8.57 3.28 -18.39
N MET A 20 9.05 4.31 -17.68
CA MET A 20 8.80 4.50 -16.25
C MET A 20 7.30 4.56 -15.96
N TYR A 21 6.50 5.28 -16.75
CA TYR A 21 5.05 5.32 -16.50
C TYR A 21 4.35 3.99 -16.78
N LEU A 22 4.82 3.19 -17.74
CA LEU A 22 4.30 1.84 -17.95
C LEU A 22 4.57 0.93 -16.74
N GLU A 23 5.74 1.07 -16.11
CA GLU A 23 6.10 0.34 -14.89
C GLU A 23 5.29 0.83 -13.68
N MET A 24 5.27 2.15 -13.45
CA MET A 24 4.64 2.76 -12.28
C MET A 24 3.12 2.67 -12.30
N PHE A 25 2.51 2.48 -13.47
CA PHE A 25 1.06 2.35 -13.64
C PHE A 25 0.61 0.95 -14.07
N HIS A 26 1.46 -0.08 -13.92
CA HIS A 26 1.11 -1.43 -14.33
C HIS A 26 -0.14 -1.98 -13.64
N GLY A 27 -0.51 -1.47 -12.46
CA GLY A 27 -1.72 -1.84 -11.74
C GLY A 27 -3.02 -1.41 -12.44
N LEU A 28 -2.94 -0.58 -13.49
CA LEU A 28 -4.06 -0.24 -14.38
C LEU A 28 -4.25 -1.25 -15.53
N ARG A 29 -3.27 -2.10 -15.80
CA ARG A 29 -3.33 -3.05 -16.91
C ARG A 29 -4.39 -4.12 -16.63
N GLU A 30 -5.18 -4.46 -17.64
CA GLU A 30 -6.13 -5.56 -17.58
C GLU A 30 -5.41 -6.87 -17.20
N GLY A 31 -5.96 -7.61 -16.24
CA GLY A 31 -5.37 -8.85 -15.74
C GLY A 31 -4.16 -8.68 -14.80
N ALA A 32 -3.79 -7.46 -14.42
CA ALA A 32 -2.70 -7.23 -13.46
C ALA A 32 -3.07 -7.55 -11.99
N GLU A 33 -4.36 -7.78 -11.71
CA GLU A 33 -4.84 -8.11 -10.37
C GLU A 33 -4.17 -9.40 -9.85
N PRO A 34 -3.60 -9.40 -8.64
CA PRO A 34 -2.85 -10.53 -8.14
C PRO A 34 -3.77 -11.72 -7.85
N LYS A 35 -3.35 -12.92 -8.27
CA LYS A 35 -3.97 -14.17 -7.80
C LYS A 35 -3.62 -14.38 -6.33
N VAL A 36 -4.62 -14.22 -5.46
CA VAL A 36 -4.48 -14.41 -4.02
C VAL A 36 -4.75 -15.86 -3.67
N THR A 37 -3.67 -16.60 -3.43
CA THR A 37 -3.75 -17.96 -2.89
C THR A 37 -4.11 -17.90 -1.41
N THR A 38 -5.05 -18.77 -1.05
CA THR A 38 -5.58 -18.90 0.31
C THR A 38 -5.59 -20.37 0.70
N PHE A 39 -5.51 -20.64 1.98
CA PHE A 39 -5.46 -21.97 2.57
C PHE A 39 -6.61 -22.13 3.58
N PRO A 40 -7.15 -23.35 3.79
CA PRO A 40 -8.08 -23.62 4.88
C PRO A 40 -7.49 -23.25 6.25
N ASN A 41 -8.33 -22.73 7.15
CA ASN A 41 -7.97 -22.49 8.56
C ASN A 41 -8.28 -23.74 9.41
N GLU A 42 -7.65 -24.87 9.11
CA GLU A 42 -7.96 -26.17 9.74
C GLU A 42 -7.59 -26.23 11.22
N GLU A 43 -6.52 -25.54 11.60
CA GLU A 43 -6.09 -25.42 13.00
C GLU A 43 -6.94 -24.43 13.82
N ASN A 44 -7.97 -23.82 13.20
CA ASN A 44 -8.85 -22.83 13.83
C ASN A 44 -8.04 -21.71 14.52
N TYR A 45 -7.07 -21.14 13.81
CA TYR A 45 -6.36 -19.95 14.29
C TYR A 45 -7.36 -18.78 14.40
N GLN A 46 -7.45 -18.14 15.56
CA GLN A 46 -8.45 -17.09 15.85
C GLN A 46 -7.84 -15.73 16.20
N ALA A 47 -6.51 -15.64 16.25
CA ALA A 47 -5.81 -14.40 16.59
C ALA A 47 -5.49 -13.57 15.34
N MET A 48 -4.93 -12.38 15.56
CA MET A 48 -4.56 -11.46 14.48
C MET A 48 -3.34 -11.97 13.70
N VAL A 49 -3.46 -12.00 12.38
CA VAL A 49 -2.32 -12.09 11.46
C VAL A 49 -2.00 -10.68 10.99
N MET A 50 -0.75 -10.26 11.15
CA MET A 50 -0.29 -8.93 10.77
C MET A 50 1.05 -8.99 10.03
N GLU A 51 1.10 -8.33 8.88
CA GLU A 51 2.35 -8.01 8.19
C GLU A 51 2.51 -6.49 8.20
N ARG A 52 3.61 -6.02 8.79
CA ARG A 52 3.84 -4.61 9.09
C ARG A 52 5.13 -4.11 8.48
N ASP A 53 5.23 -2.79 8.31
CA ASP A 53 6.40 -2.13 7.74
C ASP A 53 6.68 -2.60 6.30
N ILE A 54 5.61 -2.81 5.52
CA ILE A 54 5.69 -3.22 4.12
C ILE A 54 6.02 -1.97 3.30
N PRO A 55 7.23 -1.86 2.72
CA PRO A 55 7.60 -0.69 1.93
C PRO A 55 6.79 -0.65 0.63
N PHE A 56 6.41 0.54 0.19
CA PHE A 56 5.77 0.74 -1.10
C PHE A 56 6.12 2.09 -1.72
N TYR A 57 5.93 2.18 -3.04
CA TYR A 57 6.05 3.41 -3.81
C TYR A 57 4.80 3.60 -4.68
N SER A 58 4.31 4.84 -4.75
CA SER A 58 3.17 5.21 -5.57
C SER A 58 3.35 6.62 -6.13
N MET A 59 2.40 7.06 -6.96
CA MET A 59 2.41 8.37 -7.59
C MET A 59 1.14 9.13 -7.22
N CYS A 60 1.28 10.33 -6.66
CA CYS A 60 0.13 11.16 -6.30
C CYS A 60 -0.63 11.55 -7.58
N ALA A 61 -1.91 11.20 -7.66
CA ALA A 61 -2.73 11.43 -8.85
C ALA A 61 -2.80 12.91 -9.28
N HIS A 62 -2.69 13.83 -8.32
CA HIS A 62 -2.82 15.27 -8.57
C HIS A 62 -1.61 15.88 -9.28
N HIS A 63 -0.43 15.30 -9.11
CA HIS A 63 0.82 15.91 -9.57
C HIS A 63 1.71 14.94 -10.34
N ILE A 64 1.38 13.65 -10.33
CA ILE A 64 2.23 12.58 -10.87
C ILE A 64 3.65 12.68 -10.30
N VAL A 65 3.71 12.90 -8.99
CA VAL A 65 4.93 13.00 -8.18
C VAL A 65 4.88 11.89 -7.13
N PRO A 66 6.02 11.23 -6.83
CA PRO A 66 6.01 10.09 -5.92
C PRO A 66 5.51 10.42 -4.51
N PHE A 67 4.82 9.45 -3.91
CA PHE A 67 4.72 9.30 -2.47
C PHE A 67 5.09 7.86 -2.09
N TYR A 68 5.70 7.69 -0.92
CA TYR A 68 6.28 6.42 -0.51
C TYR A 68 6.30 6.31 1.00
N GLY A 69 6.33 5.09 1.50
CA GLY A 69 6.33 4.82 2.93
C GLY A 69 6.05 3.37 3.22
N HIS A 70 5.31 3.13 4.31
CA HIS A 70 5.02 1.79 4.78
C HIS A 70 3.51 1.56 4.91
N ALA A 71 3.10 0.33 4.59
CA ALA A 71 1.79 -0.17 4.94
C ALA A 71 1.91 -1.22 6.05
N HIS A 72 0.85 -1.29 6.85
CA HIS A 72 0.68 -2.27 7.90
C HIS A 72 -0.70 -2.88 7.74
N ILE A 73 -0.72 -4.18 7.51
CA ILE A 73 -1.91 -4.89 7.06
C ILE A 73 -2.17 -6.02 8.06
N ALA A 74 -3.37 -6.02 8.63
CA ALA A 74 -3.81 -7.05 9.55
C ALA A 74 -5.19 -7.59 9.20
N TYR A 75 -5.44 -8.85 9.53
CA TYR A 75 -6.76 -9.45 9.48
C TYR A 75 -6.88 -10.54 10.56
N ILE A 76 -8.12 -10.85 10.95
CA ILE A 76 -8.42 -12.00 11.81
C ILE A 76 -9.12 -13.06 10.95
N PRO A 77 -8.50 -14.23 10.71
CA PRO A 77 -9.06 -15.25 9.84
C PRO A 77 -10.39 -15.78 10.36
N LYS A 78 -11.21 -16.26 9.42
CA LYS A 78 -12.44 -17.01 9.71
C LYS A 78 -12.27 -18.46 9.26
N ARG A 79 -12.51 -18.73 7.98
CA ARG A 79 -12.39 -20.06 7.37
C ARG A 79 -11.10 -20.27 6.57
N ARG A 80 -10.43 -19.18 6.19
CA ARG A 80 -9.28 -19.20 5.31
C ARG A 80 -8.19 -18.26 5.79
N ILE A 81 -6.96 -18.62 5.48
CA ILE A 81 -5.72 -17.87 5.74
C ILE A 81 -5.13 -17.47 4.38
N VAL A 82 -4.63 -16.25 4.27
CA VAL A 82 -3.93 -15.79 3.06
C VAL A 82 -2.47 -16.22 3.08
N GLY A 83 -1.91 -16.59 1.93
CA GLY A 83 -0.46 -16.71 1.83
C GLY A 83 0.20 -15.36 2.09
N LEU A 84 1.14 -15.29 3.04
CA LEU A 84 1.71 -14.01 3.53
C LEU A 84 2.19 -13.11 2.39
N SER A 85 2.95 -13.67 1.43
CA SER A 85 3.44 -12.95 0.25
C SER A 85 2.37 -12.27 -0.63
N LYS A 86 1.08 -12.51 -0.38
CA LYS A 86 -0.03 -11.87 -1.10
C LYS A 86 -0.39 -10.50 -0.54
N LEU A 87 -0.20 -10.24 0.76
CA LEU A 87 -0.47 -8.92 1.36
C LEU A 87 0.35 -7.81 0.67
N PRO A 88 1.69 -7.90 0.53
CA PRO A 88 2.46 -6.91 -0.20
C PRO A 88 2.10 -6.86 -1.69
N ARG A 89 1.71 -7.98 -2.32
CA ARG A 89 1.30 -7.98 -3.73
C ARG A 89 -0.02 -7.23 -3.96
N ILE A 90 -0.98 -7.33 -3.04
CA ILE A 90 -2.23 -6.56 -3.08
C ILE A 90 -1.91 -5.08 -2.94
N LEU A 91 -1.06 -4.71 -1.98
CA LEU A 91 -0.60 -3.33 -1.80
C LEU A 91 0.05 -2.78 -3.07
N GLU A 92 1.04 -3.49 -3.63
CA GLU A 92 1.75 -3.09 -4.85
C GLU A 92 0.80 -2.93 -6.04
N PHE A 93 -0.14 -3.84 -6.23
CA PHE A 93 -1.13 -3.75 -7.32
C PHE A 93 -1.90 -2.43 -7.29
N TYR A 94 -2.36 -1.99 -6.11
CA TYR A 94 -3.05 -0.71 -6.00
C TYR A 94 -2.10 0.50 -5.98
N ALA A 95 -0.92 0.36 -5.37
CA ALA A 95 0.07 1.42 -5.30
C ALA A 95 0.61 1.81 -6.69
N LYS A 96 0.62 0.87 -7.64
CA LYS A 96 1.11 1.05 -9.01
C LYS A 96 0.03 1.62 -9.94
N ARG A 97 -0.56 2.73 -9.49
CA ARG A 97 -1.57 3.56 -10.16
C ARG A 97 -1.36 5.02 -9.75
N PRO A 98 -1.87 6.01 -10.51
CA PRO A 98 -2.08 7.35 -9.96
C PRO A 98 -3.05 7.26 -8.78
N GLN A 99 -2.60 7.66 -7.59
CA GLN A 99 -3.30 7.36 -6.34
C GLN A 99 -3.58 8.56 -5.44
N LEU A 100 -4.59 8.36 -4.59
CA LEU A 100 -4.79 9.06 -3.33
C LEU A 100 -4.43 8.09 -2.20
N GLN A 101 -3.74 8.53 -1.15
CA GLN A 101 -3.32 7.61 -0.08
C GLN A 101 -4.54 7.02 0.64
N GLU A 102 -5.58 7.83 0.85
CA GLU A 102 -6.86 7.44 1.44
C GLU A 102 -7.49 6.31 0.62
N ARG A 103 -7.57 6.48 -0.71
CA ARG A 103 -8.12 5.48 -1.63
C ARG A 103 -7.30 4.20 -1.62
N LEU A 104 -5.97 4.30 -1.67
CA LEU A 104 -5.08 3.15 -1.59
C LEU A 104 -5.35 2.33 -0.32
N THR A 105 -5.52 3.01 0.81
CA THR A 105 -5.79 2.38 2.11
C THR A 105 -7.11 1.61 2.11
N GLU A 106 -8.18 2.22 1.60
CA GLU A 106 -9.50 1.57 1.51
C GLU A 106 -9.47 0.38 0.54
N GLN A 107 -8.83 0.53 -0.62
CA GLN A 107 -8.74 -0.53 -1.63
C GLN A 107 -8.06 -1.80 -1.11
N VAL A 108 -6.97 -1.66 -0.36
CA VAL A 108 -6.29 -2.81 0.25
C VAL A 108 -7.16 -3.48 1.30
N ALA A 109 -7.83 -2.71 2.16
CA ALA A 109 -8.71 -3.27 3.18
C ALA A 109 -9.94 -3.97 2.58
N ASP A 110 -10.54 -3.37 1.55
CA ASP A 110 -11.70 -3.93 0.85
C ASP A 110 -11.33 -5.20 0.08
N TYR A 111 -10.17 -5.23 -0.55
CA TYR A 111 -9.68 -6.45 -1.19
C TYR A 111 -9.63 -7.61 -0.18
N LEU A 112 -9.01 -7.40 0.98
CA LEU A 112 -8.93 -8.44 2.01
C LEU A 112 -10.30 -8.86 2.50
N GLN A 113 -11.17 -7.88 2.77
CA GLN A 113 -12.52 -8.15 3.26
C GLN A 113 -13.35 -8.96 2.26
N ASN A 114 -13.24 -8.64 0.97
CA ASN A 114 -14.02 -9.28 -0.10
C ASN A 114 -13.45 -10.63 -0.52
N SER A 115 -12.13 -10.75 -0.63
CA SER A 115 -11.47 -11.97 -1.11
C SER A 115 -11.31 -13.04 -0.03
N LEU A 116 -11.10 -12.66 1.23
CA LEU A 116 -10.87 -13.61 2.33
C LEU A 116 -12.10 -13.83 3.21
N ALA A 117 -13.05 -12.89 3.20
CA ALA A 117 -14.16 -12.83 4.16
C ALA A 117 -13.72 -13.08 5.62
N PRO A 118 -12.70 -12.34 6.12
CA PRO A 118 -12.19 -12.50 7.47
C PRO A 118 -13.22 -11.97 8.48
N LEU A 119 -12.98 -12.22 9.78
CA LEU A 119 -13.77 -11.58 10.84
C LEU A 119 -13.60 -10.05 10.82
N GLY A 120 -12.48 -9.57 10.31
CA GLY A 120 -12.22 -8.18 10.02
C GLY A 120 -10.82 -7.99 9.43
N ALA A 121 -10.58 -6.79 8.91
CA ALA A 121 -9.28 -6.37 8.39
C ALA A 121 -9.00 -4.93 8.83
N MET A 122 -7.73 -4.61 9.02
CA MET A 122 -7.27 -3.25 9.30
C MET A 122 -6.01 -2.97 8.49
N VAL A 123 -6.00 -1.79 7.87
CA VAL A 123 -4.86 -1.30 7.10
C VAL A 123 -4.49 0.07 7.63
N VAL A 124 -3.21 0.30 7.90
CA VAL A 124 -2.64 1.62 8.15
C VAL A 124 -1.55 1.87 7.11
N ILE A 125 -1.55 3.06 6.52
CA ILE A 125 -0.51 3.50 5.61
C ILE A 125 0.08 4.80 6.15
N GLU A 126 1.40 4.83 6.23
CA GLU A 126 2.17 6.02 6.61
C GLU A 126 3.10 6.36 5.45
N ALA A 127 2.98 7.57 4.90
CA ALA A 127 3.76 7.95 3.72
C ALA A 127 4.16 9.42 3.68
N ARG A 128 5.30 9.66 3.03
CA ARG A 128 5.82 10.98 2.68
C ARG A 128 5.44 11.29 1.24
N HIS A 129 4.98 12.51 1.01
CA HIS A 129 4.49 12.97 -0.29
C HIS A 129 5.42 14.00 -0.89
N LEU A 130 6.17 13.67 -1.95
CA LEU A 130 7.10 14.63 -2.54
C LEU A 130 6.39 15.87 -3.11
N CYS A 131 5.11 15.76 -3.48
CA CYS A 131 4.30 16.92 -3.88
C CYS A 131 4.09 17.96 -2.76
N VAL A 132 4.24 17.56 -1.50
CA VAL A 132 4.20 18.40 -0.29
C VAL A 132 5.61 18.78 0.17
N GLU A 133 6.57 17.87 0.04
CA GLU A 133 7.92 18.06 0.58
C GLU A 133 8.85 18.87 -0.33
N MET A 134 8.90 18.55 -1.63
CA MET A 134 9.91 19.11 -2.53
C MET A 134 9.44 20.38 -3.24
N ARG A 135 8.13 20.64 -3.26
CA ARG A 135 7.49 21.76 -3.96
C ARG A 135 6.28 22.28 -3.21
N GLY A 136 5.73 23.40 -3.67
CA GLY A 136 4.57 24.02 -3.04
C GLY A 136 4.90 24.49 -1.61
N VAL A 137 4.24 23.89 -0.61
CA VAL A 137 4.39 24.23 0.81
C VAL A 137 5.71 23.81 1.45
N LYS A 138 6.47 22.91 0.79
CA LYS A 138 7.85 22.50 1.14
C LYS A 138 8.02 22.09 2.60
N LYS A 139 7.35 21.02 3.02
CA LYS A 139 7.41 20.49 4.41
C LYS A 139 8.18 19.16 4.45
N PRO A 140 9.53 19.19 4.44
CA PRO A 140 10.32 17.96 4.45
C PRO A 140 10.09 17.16 5.73
N GLY A 141 9.94 15.83 5.58
CA GLY A 141 9.69 14.92 6.69
C GLY A 141 8.24 14.88 7.16
N ALA A 142 7.33 15.64 6.54
CA ALA A 142 5.91 15.57 6.85
C ALA A 142 5.37 14.18 6.49
N LEU A 143 4.74 13.54 7.48
CA LEU A 143 4.18 12.21 7.37
C LEU A 143 2.64 12.29 7.34
N THR A 144 2.04 11.65 6.35
CA THR A 144 0.58 11.47 6.27
C THR A 144 0.24 10.04 6.68
N VAL A 145 -0.70 9.89 7.62
CA VAL A 145 -1.19 8.60 8.09
C VAL A 145 -2.66 8.43 7.72
N THR A 146 -3.00 7.28 7.14
CA THR A 146 -4.37 6.90 6.78
C THR A 146 -4.68 5.51 7.33
N SER A 147 -5.94 5.26 7.66
CA SER A 147 -6.37 3.96 8.17
C SER A 147 -7.72 3.54 7.60
N ALA A 148 -7.87 2.25 7.32
CA ALA A 148 -9.13 1.62 6.94
C ALA A 148 -9.45 0.47 7.89
N ILE A 149 -10.70 0.41 8.37
CA ILE A 149 -11.15 -0.54 9.39
C ILE A 149 -12.34 -1.34 8.86
N ARG A 150 -12.32 -2.65 9.02
CA ARG A 150 -13.40 -3.58 8.64
C ARG A 150 -13.69 -4.59 9.76
N GLY A 151 -14.94 -5.02 9.86
CA GLY A 151 -15.38 -6.10 10.75
C GLY A 151 -15.01 -5.88 12.22
N CYS A 152 -14.46 -6.91 12.86
CA CYS A 152 -14.12 -6.94 14.29
C CYS A 152 -13.13 -5.83 14.74
N PHE A 153 -12.33 -5.24 13.84
CA PHE A 153 -11.44 -4.11 14.19
C PHE A 153 -12.19 -2.80 14.54
N LYS A 154 -13.52 -2.76 14.36
CA LYS A 154 -14.36 -1.68 14.90
C LYS A 154 -14.36 -1.70 16.43
N ASP A 155 -14.24 -2.88 17.03
CA ASP A 155 -14.07 -3.04 18.47
C ASP A 155 -12.75 -2.40 18.94
N ARG A 156 -12.82 -1.68 20.07
CA ARG A 156 -11.68 -0.91 20.58
C ARG A 156 -10.57 -1.80 21.10
N GLN A 157 -10.87 -2.95 21.68
CA GLN A 157 -9.85 -3.87 22.23
C GLN A 157 -9.04 -4.49 21.09
N VAL A 158 -9.71 -5.00 20.07
CA VAL A 158 -9.06 -5.55 18.86
C VAL A 158 -8.19 -4.49 18.17
N ARG A 159 -8.71 -3.27 18.03
CA ARG A 159 -7.93 -2.17 17.44
C ARG A 159 -6.72 -1.77 18.29
N SER A 160 -6.84 -1.83 19.62
CA SER A 160 -5.74 -1.50 20.53
C SER A 160 -4.62 -2.54 20.46
N GLU A 161 -4.95 -3.82 20.26
CA GLU A 161 -3.96 -4.88 20.00
C GLU A 161 -3.13 -4.57 18.74
N PHE A 162 -3.79 -4.24 17.62
CA PHE A 162 -3.12 -3.85 16.38
C PHE A 162 -2.17 -2.66 16.57
N LEU A 163 -2.65 -1.58 17.20
CA LEU A 163 -1.84 -0.40 17.48
C LEU A 163 -0.66 -0.73 18.41
N GLY A 164 -0.85 -1.65 19.35
CA GLY A 164 0.19 -2.17 20.24
C GLY A 164 1.29 -2.92 19.48
N PHE A 165 0.97 -3.63 18.40
CA PHE A 165 1.97 -4.27 17.54
C PHE A 165 2.70 -3.27 16.63
N LEU A 166 2.04 -2.22 16.17
CA LEU A 166 2.67 -1.15 15.39
C LEU A 166 3.77 -0.42 16.17
N GLY A 167 3.53 -0.15 17.46
CA GLY A 167 4.49 0.56 18.31
C GLY A 167 5.76 -0.23 18.65
N ARG A 168 5.88 -1.49 18.23
CA ARG A 168 7.06 -2.33 18.54
C ARG A 168 8.22 -2.02 17.59
N THR A 169 9.38 -1.74 18.16
CA THR A 169 10.64 -1.64 17.42
C THR A 169 10.98 -2.96 16.72
N LYS A 170 11.65 -2.91 15.57
CA LYS A 170 12.24 -4.10 14.94
C LYS A 170 13.56 -4.40 15.64
N GLU A 171 13.59 -5.45 16.44
CA GLU A 171 14.77 -5.95 17.12
C GLU A 171 15.03 -7.38 16.63
N TRP A 172 15.69 -7.49 15.48
CA TRP A 172 16.13 -8.78 14.92
C TRP A 172 17.47 -8.60 14.24
#